data_AF-A0A367KT86-F1
#
_entry.id   AF-A0A367KT86-F1
#
_cell.length_a   1.000
_cell.length_b   1.000
_cell.length_c   1.000
_cell.angle_alpha   90.00
_cell.angle_beta   90.00
_cell.angle_gamma   90.00
#
_symmetry.space_group_name_H-M   'P 1'
#
loop_
_entity.id
_entity.type
_entity.pdbx_description
1 polymer ?
#
loop_
_entity_poly.entity_id
_entity_poly.type
_entity_poly.pdbx_seq_one_letter_code
_entity_poly.pdbx_strand_id
1 'polypeptide(L)'
;PHMRKLYGNQIRKEAGLTKTLKSAAIALPKRIPDRLQQEIGKIIRENQDSTKSIERLIKDTVEKVEKAVEETKGAVGDMMFAAQPRLQSVIEETRQLLEGSRLPVPLKPTDIYMHNLSRYSLQVHQDAFEVGQPIQVEWKAPENHGSQDWIGIFRLGDNKSRQVTSINSRGLWHWINAGTDADSQETIFPPEIPIQTQGKIEFNGNRLPWKVGTYEFRYHHDNKHDVLAISAPFEIKVPAVNCLDIETIQMTVLKFIQNTLGNNQDIMPHTPQEEFVGMRETECKHLVDCIEIAYNVEFAWEVVLADKCATRLAKRIIHARQALEPFSPDNQRPISPSSLTIGSNTHDSSLLTESQ
;
A
#
# COMPACT_ATOMS: atom_id res chain seq x y z
N PRO A 1 -8.78 32.19 -8.73
CA PRO A 1 -9.64 33.27 -9.27
C PRO A 1 -10.33 33.01 -10.62
N HIS A 2 -9.98 31.93 -11.35
CA HIS A 2 -10.69 31.54 -12.59
C HIS A 2 -11.82 30.49 -12.36
N MET A 3 -11.73 29.67 -11.30
CA MET A 3 -12.76 28.67 -10.95
C MET A 3 -14.07 29.25 -10.36
N ARG A 4 -14.12 30.56 -10.10
CA ARG A 4 -15.28 31.23 -9.48
C ARG A 4 -16.24 31.86 -10.50
N LYS A 5 -15.88 31.88 -11.79
CA LYS A 5 -16.68 32.51 -12.87
C LYS A 5 -17.46 31.53 -13.75
N LEU A 6 -17.18 30.23 -13.68
CA LEU A 6 -17.93 29.17 -14.41
C LEU A 6 -18.91 28.40 -13.52
N TYR A 7 -18.72 28.43 -12.20
CA TYR A 7 -19.58 27.75 -11.23
C TYR A 7 -20.24 28.78 -10.30
N GLY A 8 -21.46 29.18 -10.62
CA GLY A 8 -22.34 29.83 -9.63
C GLY A 8 -22.49 28.94 -8.39
N ASN A 9 -22.50 29.57 -7.21
CA ASN A 9 -22.73 29.14 -5.80
C ASN A 9 -22.81 27.64 -5.35
N GLN A 10 -22.50 26.62 -6.14
CA GLN A 10 -22.46 25.19 -5.74
C GLN A 10 -21.04 24.65 -5.66
N ILE A 11 -20.11 25.44 -5.10
CA ILE A 11 -18.83 24.90 -4.64
C ILE A 11 -19.13 24.02 -3.42
N ARG A 12 -19.16 22.71 -3.62
CA ARG A 12 -19.27 21.73 -2.53
C ARG A 12 -17.97 21.79 -1.70
N LYS A 13 -18.03 22.51 -0.58
CA LYS A 13 -16.95 22.74 0.40
C LYS A 13 -16.63 21.52 1.30
N GLU A 14 -16.85 20.29 0.85
CA GLU A 14 -16.58 19.12 1.71
C GLU A 14 -15.33 18.36 1.24
N ALA A 15 -14.21 18.60 1.94
CA ALA A 15 -12.96 17.86 1.82
C ALA A 15 -13.15 16.38 2.19
N GLY A 16 -12.23 15.51 1.73
CA GLY A 16 -12.26 14.06 1.99
C GLY A 16 -12.36 13.65 3.46
N LEU A 17 -11.99 14.53 4.40
CA LEU A 17 -12.12 14.34 5.85
C LEU A 17 -13.59 14.24 6.31
N THR A 18 -14.50 14.94 5.64
CA THR A 18 -15.93 15.00 6.00
C THR A 18 -16.66 13.68 5.73
N LYS A 19 -16.18 12.88 4.77
CA LYS A 19 -16.71 11.53 4.51
C LYS A 19 -16.27 10.55 5.60
N THR A 20 -15.02 10.63 6.07
CA THR A 20 -14.51 9.80 7.17
C THR A 20 -15.20 10.14 8.49
N LEU A 21 -15.46 11.43 8.75
CA LEU A 21 -16.23 11.89 9.91
C LEU A 21 -17.70 11.46 9.86
N LYS A 22 -18.35 11.49 8.68
CA LYS A 22 -19.73 11.00 8.52
C LYS A 22 -19.81 9.48 8.68
N SER A 23 -18.84 8.71 8.15
CA SER A 23 -18.76 7.27 8.38
C SER A 23 -18.49 6.92 9.85
N ALA A 24 -17.70 7.72 10.57
CA ALA A 24 -17.49 7.56 12.01
C ALA A 24 -18.73 7.96 12.83
N ALA A 25 -19.50 8.97 12.39
CA ALA A 25 -20.75 9.38 13.05
C ALA A 25 -21.89 8.37 12.88
N ILE A 26 -21.89 7.58 11.79
CA ILE A 26 -22.85 6.49 11.55
C ILE A 26 -22.57 5.28 12.46
N ALA A 27 -21.36 5.16 13.01
CA ALA A 27 -20.96 4.09 13.94
C ALA A 27 -21.28 4.39 15.42
N LEU A 28 -21.87 5.55 15.74
CA LEU A 28 -22.27 5.89 17.11
C LEU A 28 -23.68 5.34 17.44
N PRO A 29 -23.86 4.58 18.53
CA PRO A 29 -25.19 4.15 18.98
C PRO A 29 -26.10 5.36 19.26
N LYS A 30 -27.39 5.27 18.87
CA LYS A 30 -28.42 6.33 19.06
C LYS A 30 -28.85 6.56 20.52
N ARG A 31 -27.93 6.61 21.48
CA ARG A 31 -28.16 7.21 22.81
C ARG A 31 -26.85 7.79 23.33
N ILE A 32 -26.58 9.04 22.95
CA ILE A 32 -25.54 9.85 23.59
C ILE A 32 -26.22 10.68 24.69
N PRO A 33 -25.73 10.69 25.94
CA PRO A 33 -26.30 11.49 27.02
C PRO A 33 -26.25 13.00 26.72
N ASP A 34 -27.31 13.74 27.05
CA ASP A 34 -27.51 15.17 26.74
C ASP A 34 -26.36 16.08 27.19
N ARG A 35 -25.61 15.68 28.23
CA ARG A 35 -24.43 16.41 28.72
C ARG A 35 -23.29 16.47 27.71
N LEU A 36 -23.11 15.41 26.92
CA LEU A 36 -22.03 15.31 25.92
C LEU A 36 -22.35 16.12 24.67
N GLN A 37 -23.64 16.28 24.34
CA GLN A 37 -24.08 17.16 23.25
C GLN A 37 -23.89 18.64 23.60
N GLN A 38 -24.10 19.02 24.86
CA GLN A 38 -23.85 20.39 25.33
C GLN A 38 -22.36 20.74 25.38
N GLU A 39 -21.48 19.82 25.78
CA GLU A 39 -20.03 20.05 25.75
C GLU A 39 -19.48 20.19 24.34
N ILE A 40 -19.91 19.34 23.40
CA ILE A 40 -19.51 19.44 21.99
C ILE A 40 -20.01 20.76 21.38
N GLY A 41 -21.23 21.20 21.75
CA GLY A 41 -21.78 22.49 21.31
C GLY A 41 -21.06 23.71 21.88
N LYS A 42 -20.40 23.58 23.04
CA LYS A 42 -19.59 24.63 23.66
C LYS A 42 -18.19 24.72 23.02
N ILE A 43 -17.57 23.56 22.77
CA ILE A 43 -16.23 23.45 22.16
C ILE A 43 -16.21 23.98 20.72
N ILE A 44 -17.30 23.78 19.96
CA ILE A 44 -17.43 24.30 18.58
C ILE A 44 -17.55 25.85 18.56
N ARG A 45 -18.03 26.48 19.64
CA ARG A 45 -18.14 27.94 19.73
C ARG A 45 -16.88 28.63 20.24
N GLU A 46 -16.06 27.96 21.05
CA GLU A 46 -14.94 28.60 21.74
C GLU A 46 -13.58 28.47 21.04
N ASN A 47 -13.36 27.57 20.07
CA ASN A 47 -12.01 27.34 19.52
C ASN A 47 -11.91 27.40 18.00
N GLN A 48 -12.15 28.60 17.43
CA GLN A 48 -11.77 28.91 16.05
C GLN A 48 -10.26 29.14 15.84
N ASP A 49 -9.46 29.28 16.91
CA ASP A 49 -8.03 29.62 16.79
C ASP A 49 -7.13 28.73 17.67
N SER A 50 -6.70 27.57 17.15
CA SER A 50 -5.37 26.96 17.45
C SER A 50 -5.26 25.53 16.89
N THR A 51 -4.82 25.42 15.63
CA THR A 51 -4.65 24.15 14.90
C THR A 51 -3.57 23.22 15.47
N LYS A 52 -2.70 23.68 16.36
CA LYS A 52 -1.54 22.92 16.85
C LYS A 52 -1.83 21.98 18.03
N SER A 53 -2.89 22.23 18.81
CA SER A 53 -3.27 21.35 19.93
C SER A 53 -4.09 20.14 19.45
N ILE A 54 -4.76 20.25 18.31
CA ILE A 54 -5.61 19.21 17.72
C ILE A 54 -4.77 18.04 17.19
N GLU A 55 -3.62 18.29 16.57
CA GLU A 55 -2.77 17.23 16.02
C GLU A 55 -2.18 16.31 17.10
N ARG A 56 -1.78 16.87 18.25
CA ARG A 56 -1.26 16.08 19.37
C ARG A 56 -2.34 15.21 20.01
N LEU A 57 -3.55 15.77 20.19
CA LEU A 57 -4.67 15.02 20.75
C LEU A 57 -5.18 13.92 19.80
N ILE A 58 -5.19 14.16 18.48
CA ILE A 58 -5.56 13.13 17.50
C ILE A 58 -4.54 11.98 17.52
N LYS A 59 -3.25 12.31 17.60
CA LYS A 59 -2.19 11.28 17.67
C LYS A 59 -2.31 10.42 18.94
N ASP A 60 -2.49 11.06 20.09
CA ASP A 60 -2.66 10.35 21.37
C ASP A 60 -3.95 9.51 21.43
N THR A 61 -5.00 9.90 20.70
CA THR A 61 -6.27 9.16 20.65
C THR A 61 -6.18 7.97 19.70
N VAL A 62 -5.47 8.11 18.57
CA VAL A 62 -5.21 7.00 17.63
C VAL A 62 -4.33 5.93 18.28
N GLU A 63 -3.26 6.31 18.97
CA GLU A 63 -2.39 5.37 19.69
C GLU A 63 -3.16 4.61 20.81
N LYS A 64 -4.09 5.27 21.51
CA LYS A 64 -4.92 4.60 22.53
C LYS A 64 -5.97 3.66 21.93
N VAL A 65 -6.48 3.94 20.73
CA VAL A 65 -7.42 3.07 20.02
C VAL A 65 -6.70 1.85 19.46
N GLU A 66 -5.50 2.01 18.89
CA GLU A 66 -4.68 0.89 18.44
C GLU A 66 -4.31 -0.04 19.61
N LYS A 67 -3.92 0.54 20.75
CA LYS A 67 -3.63 -0.22 21.97
C LYS A 67 -4.85 -0.96 22.53
N ALA A 68 -6.03 -0.34 22.55
CA ALA A 68 -7.27 -0.97 23.00
C ALA A 68 -7.73 -2.11 22.07
N VAL A 69 -7.45 -2.02 20.77
CA VAL A 69 -7.73 -3.08 19.78
C VAL A 69 -6.77 -4.26 19.94
N GLU A 70 -5.50 -4.01 20.29
CA GLU A 70 -4.51 -5.05 20.60
C GLU A 70 -4.90 -5.84 21.86
N GLU A 71 -5.38 -5.15 22.90
CA GLU A 71 -5.77 -5.73 24.19
C GLU A 71 -7.09 -6.54 24.15
N THR A 72 -7.90 -6.42 23.08
CA THR A 72 -9.24 -7.06 23.00
C THR A 72 -9.28 -8.33 22.11
N LYS A 73 -8.13 -8.86 21.66
CA LYS A 73 -8.06 -10.09 20.82
C LYS A 73 -8.50 -11.39 21.52
N GLY A 74 -8.86 -11.37 22.81
CA GLY A 74 -9.08 -12.58 23.61
C GLY A 74 -10.52 -13.08 23.81
N ALA A 75 -11.58 -12.36 23.42
CA ALA A 75 -12.94 -12.70 23.93
C ALA A 75 -14.11 -12.51 22.95
N VAL A 76 -13.91 -12.69 21.63
CA VAL A 76 -14.99 -12.51 20.62
C VAL A 76 -15.52 -13.85 20.07
N GLY A 77 -14.90 -14.99 20.42
CA GLY A 77 -15.28 -16.32 19.92
C GLY A 77 -16.69 -16.78 20.32
N ASP A 78 -17.13 -16.48 21.56
CA ASP A 78 -18.28 -17.17 22.15
C ASP A 78 -19.62 -16.41 22.08
N MET A 79 -19.65 -15.17 21.55
CA MET A 79 -20.90 -14.39 21.44
C MET A 79 -21.52 -14.34 20.03
N MET A 80 -20.93 -14.99 19.03
CA MET A 80 -21.46 -14.95 17.65
C MET A 80 -22.65 -15.91 17.41
N PHE A 81 -22.89 -16.88 18.29
CA PHE A 81 -24.00 -17.84 18.15
C PHE A 81 -25.36 -17.37 18.72
N ALA A 82 -25.39 -16.31 19.54
CA ALA A 82 -26.62 -15.84 20.18
C ALA A 82 -27.41 -14.79 19.37
N ALA A 83 -26.81 -14.20 18.32
CA ALA A 83 -27.41 -13.09 17.56
C ALA A 83 -28.12 -13.51 16.26
N GLN A 84 -27.86 -14.71 15.74
CA GLN A 84 -28.47 -15.23 14.50
C GLN A 84 -30.01 -15.28 14.51
N PRO A 85 -30.70 -15.74 15.57
CA PRO A 85 -32.15 -15.85 15.54
C PRO A 85 -32.88 -14.50 15.68
N ARG A 86 -32.22 -13.47 16.23
CA ARG A 86 -32.83 -12.13 16.40
C ARG A 86 -32.81 -11.31 15.11
N LEU A 87 -31.79 -11.49 14.26
CA LEU A 87 -31.67 -10.74 13.01
C LEU A 87 -32.73 -11.14 11.97
N GLN A 88 -33.17 -12.40 11.97
CA GLN A 88 -34.25 -12.86 11.08
C GLN A 88 -35.60 -12.20 11.41
N SER A 89 -35.93 -12.04 12.69
CA SER A 89 -37.18 -11.36 13.09
C SER A 89 -37.22 -9.90 12.66
N VAL A 90 -36.08 -9.21 12.72
CA VAL A 90 -35.98 -7.79 12.33
C VAL A 90 -36.07 -7.63 10.81
N ILE A 91 -35.58 -8.59 10.02
CA ILE A 91 -35.71 -8.58 8.54
C ILE A 91 -37.17 -8.83 8.13
N GLU A 92 -37.87 -9.73 8.82
CA GLU A 92 -39.28 -10.03 8.55
C GLU A 92 -40.20 -8.86 8.95
N GLU A 93 -39.94 -8.23 10.09
CA GLU A 93 -40.66 -7.01 10.53
C GLU A 93 -40.38 -5.82 9.61
N THR A 94 -39.15 -5.67 9.11
CA THR A 94 -38.81 -4.61 8.14
C THR A 94 -39.49 -4.86 6.79
N ARG A 95 -39.64 -6.13 6.38
CA ARG A 95 -40.36 -6.52 5.16
C ARG A 95 -41.86 -6.23 5.26
N GLN A 96 -42.50 -6.56 6.39
CA GLN A 96 -43.91 -6.25 6.63
C GLN A 96 -44.19 -4.74 6.68
N LEU A 97 -43.25 -3.93 7.22
CA LEU A 97 -43.35 -2.47 7.22
C LEU A 97 -43.16 -1.84 5.82
N LEU A 98 -42.37 -2.48 4.95
CA LEU A 98 -42.18 -2.08 3.55
C LEU A 98 -43.41 -2.42 2.68
N GLU A 99 -44.10 -3.53 2.94
CA GLU A 99 -45.33 -3.91 2.21
C GLU A 99 -46.53 -3.00 2.58
N GLY A 100 -46.56 -2.44 3.79
CA GLY A 100 -47.62 -1.52 4.23
C GLY A 100 -47.47 -0.06 3.72
N SER A 101 -46.30 0.31 3.22
CA SER A 101 -45.99 1.70 2.84
C SER A 101 -46.06 1.87 1.32
N ARG A 102 -47.24 2.24 0.79
CA ARG A 102 -47.44 2.62 -0.62
C ARG A 102 -46.80 3.96 -0.98
N LEU A 103 -45.49 4.07 -0.81
CA LEU A 103 -44.68 5.14 -1.38
C LEU A 103 -43.68 4.51 -2.34
N PRO A 104 -43.69 4.86 -3.63
CA PRO A 104 -42.67 4.39 -4.55
C PRO A 104 -41.38 5.12 -4.18
N VAL A 105 -40.58 4.54 -3.30
CA VAL A 105 -39.15 4.86 -3.22
C VAL A 105 -38.52 4.17 -4.42
N PRO A 106 -38.02 4.89 -5.43
CA PRO A 106 -37.20 4.27 -6.44
C PRO A 106 -35.86 3.98 -5.74
N LEU A 107 -35.76 2.81 -5.11
CA LEU A 107 -34.47 2.15 -4.99
C LEU A 107 -34.07 1.87 -6.44
N LYS A 108 -33.35 2.80 -7.08
CA LYS A 108 -32.60 2.48 -8.28
C LYS A 108 -31.63 1.40 -7.85
N PRO A 109 -31.79 0.14 -8.27
CA PRO A 109 -30.76 -0.85 -8.06
C PRO A 109 -29.53 -0.30 -8.75
N THR A 110 -28.41 -0.20 -8.04
CA THR A 110 -27.13 0.20 -8.64
C THR A 110 -26.90 -0.67 -9.88
N ASP A 111 -26.68 -0.06 -11.04
CA ASP A 111 -26.64 -0.66 -12.39
C ASP A 111 -25.63 -1.81 -12.59
N ILE A 112 -24.92 -2.22 -11.54
CA ILE A 112 -23.97 -3.34 -11.50
C ILE A 112 -24.65 -4.65 -11.94
N TYR A 113 -25.93 -4.84 -11.62
CA TYR A 113 -26.71 -6.03 -12.03
C TYR A 113 -27.14 -6.02 -13.51
N MET A 114 -26.99 -4.90 -14.24
CA MET A 114 -27.26 -4.87 -15.69
C MET A 114 -26.04 -5.25 -16.52
N HIS A 115 -24.84 -5.18 -15.95
CA HIS A 115 -23.62 -5.48 -16.66
C HIS A 115 -23.33 -6.98 -16.59
N ASN A 116 -23.19 -7.62 -17.75
CA ASN A 116 -22.77 -9.01 -17.81
C ASN A 116 -21.27 -9.09 -17.48
N LEU A 117 -20.96 -9.30 -16.20
CA LEU A 117 -19.59 -9.36 -15.66
C LEU A 117 -18.70 -10.38 -16.38
N SER A 118 -19.28 -11.40 -17.03
CA SER A 118 -18.51 -12.39 -17.78
C SER A 118 -17.82 -11.81 -19.04
N ARG A 119 -18.23 -10.62 -19.50
CA ARG A 119 -17.60 -9.91 -20.62
C ARG A 119 -16.40 -9.06 -20.21
N TYR A 120 -16.19 -8.86 -18.91
CA TYR A 120 -15.02 -8.17 -18.39
C TYR A 120 -13.96 -9.19 -17.98
N SER A 121 -12.71 -8.97 -18.40
CA SER A 121 -11.61 -9.85 -18.00
C SER A 121 -10.33 -9.06 -17.82
N LEU A 122 -9.53 -9.48 -16.82
CA LEU A 122 -8.16 -9.02 -16.61
C LEU A 122 -7.22 -10.23 -16.63
N GLN A 123 -6.18 -10.16 -17.46
CA GLN A 123 -5.18 -11.22 -17.59
C GLN A 123 -3.78 -10.65 -17.38
N VAL A 124 -3.00 -11.35 -16.55
CA VAL A 124 -1.58 -11.08 -16.31
C VAL A 124 -0.84 -12.33 -16.72
N HIS A 125 0.20 -12.19 -17.55
CA HIS A 125 0.88 -13.33 -18.17
C HIS A 125 1.85 -14.07 -17.24
N GLN A 126 2.25 -13.44 -16.14
CA GLN A 126 3.18 -14.01 -15.15
C GLN A 126 2.53 -14.00 -13.78
N ASP A 127 2.89 -14.99 -12.97
CA ASP A 127 2.45 -15.16 -11.59
C ASP A 127 3.37 -14.45 -10.58
N ALA A 128 4.62 -14.17 -10.96
CA ALA A 128 5.59 -13.49 -10.12
C ALA A 128 6.44 -12.46 -10.88
N PHE A 129 6.65 -11.31 -10.25
CA PHE A 129 7.44 -10.19 -10.77
C PHE A 129 8.47 -9.74 -9.72
N GLU A 130 9.63 -9.26 -10.15
CA GLU A 130 10.57 -8.61 -9.23
C GLU A 130 10.10 -7.20 -8.86
N VAL A 131 10.50 -6.71 -7.69
CA VAL A 131 10.17 -5.34 -7.29
C VAL A 131 10.63 -4.31 -8.34
N GLY A 132 9.73 -3.40 -8.70
CA GLY A 132 9.96 -2.40 -9.75
C GLY A 132 9.87 -2.90 -11.19
N GLN A 133 9.78 -4.21 -11.44
CA GLN A 133 9.61 -4.74 -12.78
C GLN A 133 8.27 -4.28 -13.39
N PRO A 134 8.24 -3.79 -14.65
CA PRO A 134 7.00 -3.46 -15.33
C PRO A 134 6.03 -4.63 -15.40
N ILE A 135 4.76 -4.35 -15.11
CA ILE A 135 3.68 -5.35 -15.12
C ILE A 135 2.68 -4.98 -16.22
N GLN A 136 2.57 -5.85 -17.23
CA GLN A 136 1.57 -5.70 -18.27
C GLN A 136 0.28 -6.46 -17.91
N VAL A 137 -0.85 -5.77 -18.02
CA VAL A 137 -2.18 -6.35 -17.86
C VAL A 137 -2.96 -6.22 -19.15
N GLU A 138 -3.53 -7.33 -19.62
CA GLU A 138 -4.47 -7.35 -20.73
C GLU A 138 -5.89 -7.24 -20.18
N TRP A 139 -6.69 -6.38 -20.80
CA TRP A 139 -8.06 -6.14 -20.38
C TRP A 139 -9.02 -6.33 -21.55
N LYS A 140 -10.25 -6.76 -21.22
CA LYS A 140 -11.38 -6.85 -22.15
C LYS A 140 -12.63 -6.28 -21.48
N ALA A 141 -13.43 -5.58 -22.25
CA ALA A 141 -14.67 -4.93 -21.84
C ALA A 141 -15.70 -4.97 -22.99
N PRO A 142 -17.02 -5.01 -22.70
CA PRO A 142 -18.05 -4.94 -23.72
C PRO A 142 -18.12 -3.55 -24.37
N GLU A 143 -18.63 -3.44 -25.60
CA GLU A 143 -18.71 -2.18 -26.37
C GLU A 143 -19.40 -1.01 -25.65
N ASN A 144 -20.31 -1.32 -24.72
CA ASN A 144 -21.10 -0.34 -23.98
C ASN A 144 -20.53 -0.03 -22.59
N HIS A 145 -19.25 -0.30 -22.35
CA HIS A 145 -18.59 -0.02 -21.09
C HIS A 145 -18.34 1.49 -20.87
N GLY A 146 -17.97 1.89 -19.65
CA GLY A 146 -17.84 3.30 -19.29
C GLY A 146 -16.66 3.98 -19.98
N SER A 147 -16.83 5.23 -20.39
CA SER A 147 -15.74 6.00 -21.01
C SER A 147 -14.59 6.27 -20.03
N GLN A 148 -14.90 6.37 -18.73
CA GLN A 148 -13.92 6.57 -17.65
C GLN A 148 -13.71 5.29 -16.82
N ASP A 149 -13.75 4.12 -17.45
CA ASP A 149 -13.34 2.88 -16.77
C ASP A 149 -11.82 2.91 -16.49
N TRP A 150 -11.40 2.33 -15.37
CA TRP A 150 -10.00 2.32 -14.93
C TRP A 150 -9.60 1.00 -14.30
N ILE A 151 -8.30 0.76 -14.25
CA ILE A 151 -7.71 -0.44 -13.63
C ILE A 151 -6.74 0.03 -12.56
N GLY A 152 -6.81 -0.58 -11.37
CA GLY A 152 -5.88 -0.33 -10.27
C GLY A 152 -5.24 -1.60 -9.71
N ILE A 153 -4.07 -1.44 -9.09
CA ILE A 153 -3.35 -2.50 -8.38
C ILE A 153 -3.63 -2.39 -6.89
N PHE A 154 -3.99 -3.51 -6.25
CA PHE A 154 -4.26 -3.58 -4.83
C PHE A 154 -3.57 -4.77 -4.20
N ARG A 155 -3.12 -4.63 -2.96
CA ARG A 155 -2.58 -5.76 -2.21
C ARG A 155 -3.73 -6.71 -1.87
N LEU A 156 -3.47 -8.01 -1.99
CA LEU A 156 -4.44 -9.04 -1.68
C LEU A 156 -4.82 -8.95 -0.19
N GLY A 157 -6.13 -8.87 0.08
CA GLY A 157 -6.67 -8.77 1.45
C GLY A 157 -6.94 -7.34 1.96
N ASP A 158 -6.42 -6.29 1.31
CA ASP A 158 -6.66 -4.90 1.74
C ASP A 158 -8.13 -4.48 1.58
N ASN A 159 -8.82 -5.07 0.60
CA ASN A 159 -10.24 -4.82 0.34
C ASN A 159 -11.07 -6.01 0.83
N LYS A 160 -11.96 -5.76 1.80
CA LYS A 160 -12.87 -6.78 2.36
C LYS A 160 -13.90 -7.29 1.36
N SER A 161 -14.31 -6.45 0.42
CA SER A 161 -15.26 -6.78 -0.64
C SER A 161 -14.56 -6.99 -1.98
N ARG A 162 -15.08 -7.97 -2.75
CA ARG A 162 -14.70 -8.18 -4.15
C ARG A 162 -15.52 -7.32 -5.12
N GLN A 163 -16.62 -6.72 -4.67
CA GLN A 163 -17.51 -5.94 -5.53
C GLN A 163 -17.23 -4.43 -5.49
N VAL A 164 -16.61 -3.96 -4.41
CA VAL A 164 -16.30 -2.54 -4.23
C VAL A 164 -14.91 -2.41 -3.64
N THR A 165 -14.12 -1.49 -4.18
CA THR A 165 -12.84 -1.10 -3.59
C THR A 165 -13.07 -0.03 -2.53
N SER A 166 -12.67 -0.32 -1.28
CA SER A 166 -12.81 0.60 -0.15
C SER A 166 -11.54 1.40 0.15
N ILE A 167 -10.39 0.95 -0.36
CA ILE A 167 -9.10 1.61 -0.15
C ILE A 167 -8.70 2.46 -1.35
N ASN A 168 -7.96 3.53 -1.10
CA ASN A 168 -7.41 4.38 -2.15
C ASN A 168 -6.34 3.59 -2.94
N SER A 169 -6.32 3.72 -4.27
CA SER A 169 -5.30 3.15 -5.16
C SER A 169 -3.91 3.77 -5.00
N ARG A 170 -3.78 4.91 -4.29
CA ARG A 170 -2.50 5.63 -4.02
C ARG A 170 -1.69 5.96 -5.28
N GLY A 171 -2.38 6.21 -6.40
CA GLY A 171 -1.72 6.48 -7.69
C GLY A 171 -1.34 5.23 -8.48
N LEU A 172 -1.61 4.03 -7.97
CA LEU A 172 -1.37 2.74 -8.63
C LEU A 172 -2.53 2.36 -9.56
N TRP A 173 -2.83 3.23 -10.52
CA TRP A 173 -3.98 3.06 -11.42
C TRP A 173 -3.73 3.68 -12.81
N HIS A 174 -4.54 3.22 -13.79
CA HIS A 174 -4.52 3.68 -15.17
C HIS A 174 -5.93 3.69 -15.78
N TRP A 175 -6.25 4.71 -16.58
CA TRP A 175 -7.47 4.75 -17.39
C TRP A 175 -7.37 3.79 -18.57
N ILE A 176 -8.46 3.11 -18.95
CA ILE A 176 -8.37 2.15 -20.07
C ILE A 176 -8.59 2.81 -21.43
N ASN A 177 -9.49 3.79 -21.49
CA ASN A 177 -9.87 4.53 -22.70
C ASN A 177 -9.51 6.00 -22.51
N ALA A 178 -8.25 6.27 -22.16
CA ALA A 178 -7.75 7.64 -22.12
C ALA A 178 -6.71 7.84 -23.22
N GLY A 179 -6.87 8.91 -23.98
CA GLY A 179 -5.82 9.48 -24.81
C GLY A 179 -5.14 10.64 -24.08
N THR A 180 -3.97 11.02 -24.56
CA THR A 180 -3.32 12.27 -24.15
C THR A 180 -3.41 13.23 -25.32
N ASP A 181 -3.90 14.44 -25.05
CA ASP A 181 -3.79 15.52 -26.03
C ASP A 181 -2.31 15.88 -26.22
N ALA A 182 -1.84 15.86 -27.47
CA ALA A 182 -0.46 16.18 -27.79
C ALA A 182 -0.10 17.64 -27.42
N ASP A 183 -1.08 18.54 -27.49
CA ASP A 183 -0.85 19.98 -27.31
C ASP A 183 -1.07 20.45 -25.86
N SER A 184 -1.97 19.81 -25.10
CA SER A 184 -2.35 20.26 -23.75
C SER A 184 -1.91 19.34 -22.61
N GLN A 185 -1.41 18.13 -22.91
CA GLN A 185 -1.15 17.06 -21.92
C GLN A 185 -2.40 16.68 -21.08
N GLU A 186 -3.59 17.13 -21.48
CA GLU A 186 -4.83 16.78 -20.80
C GLU A 186 -5.26 15.36 -21.18
N THR A 187 -5.89 14.68 -20.23
CA THR A 187 -6.47 13.35 -20.45
C THR A 187 -7.80 13.50 -21.19
N ILE A 188 -7.87 12.96 -22.39
CA ILE A 188 -9.07 12.97 -23.24
C ILE A 188 -9.76 11.61 -23.15
N PHE A 189 -11.10 11.60 -23.15
CA PHE A 189 -11.95 10.41 -23.11
C PHE A 189 -12.88 10.37 -24.35
N PRO A 190 -13.63 9.28 -24.58
CA PRO A 190 -14.70 9.27 -25.58
C PRO A 190 -15.74 10.38 -25.34
N PRO A 191 -16.32 10.98 -26.41
CA PRO A 191 -16.30 10.56 -27.81
C PRO A 191 -15.09 11.02 -28.64
N GLU A 192 -14.19 11.85 -28.09
CA GLU A 192 -13.04 12.39 -28.81
C GLU A 192 -12.02 11.31 -29.21
N ILE A 193 -12.02 10.18 -28.50
CA ILE A 193 -11.28 8.96 -28.86
C ILE A 193 -12.23 7.77 -29.05
N PRO A 194 -11.90 6.82 -29.96
CA PRO A 194 -12.69 5.60 -30.12
C PRO A 194 -12.69 4.74 -28.85
N ILE A 195 -13.88 4.25 -28.46
CA ILE A 195 -14.01 3.26 -27.38
C ILE A 195 -13.31 1.97 -27.80
N GLN A 196 -12.39 1.48 -26.97
CA GLN A 196 -11.73 0.19 -27.18
C GLN A 196 -12.39 -0.88 -26.32
N THR A 197 -12.59 -2.07 -26.88
CA THR A 197 -13.16 -3.22 -26.15
C THR A 197 -12.10 -4.13 -25.57
N GLN A 198 -10.84 -3.95 -25.97
CA GLN A 198 -9.71 -4.70 -25.45
C GLN A 198 -8.43 -3.88 -25.60
N GLY A 199 -7.46 -4.12 -24.73
CA GLY A 199 -6.18 -3.44 -24.78
C GLY A 199 -5.16 -4.05 -23.82
N LYS A 200 -3.95 -3.48 -23.85
CA LYS A 200 -2.89 -3.80 -22.90
C LYS A 200 -2.46 -2.52 -22.21
N ILE A 201 -2.28 -2.59 -20.90
CA ILE A 201 -1.76 -1.49 -20.09
C ILE A 201 -0.50 -1.98 -19.42
N GLU A 202 0.56 -1.18 -19.51
CA GLU A 202 1.78 -1.42 -18.76
C GLU A 202 1.82 -0.51 -17.53
N PHE A 203 1.98 -1.11 -16.36
CA PHE A 203 2.25 -0.42 -15.12
C PHE A 203 3.76 -0.40 -14.89
N ASN A 204 4.34 0.79 -14.76
CA ASN A 204 5.77 0.99 -14.52
C ASN A 204 6.01 2.19 -13.58
N GLY A 205 7.25 2.34 -13.09
CA GLY A 205 7.65 3.47 -12.24
C GLY A 205 6.74 3.68 -11.03
N ASN A 206 6.25 4.90 -10.84
CA ASN A 206 5.41 5.28 -9.69
C ASN A 206 3.98 4.69 -9.72
N ARG A 207 3.59 3.99 -10.79
CA ARG A 207 2.29 3.27 -10.86
C ARG A 207 2.39 1.82 -10.37
N LEU A 208 3.58 1.36 -10.01
CA LEU A 208 3.80 0.04 -9.42
C LEU A 208 3.84 0.10 -7.88
N PRO A 209 3.39 -0.96 -7.19
CA PRO A 209 3.68 -1.12 -5.78
C PRO A 209 5.14 -1.55 -5.56
N TRP A 210 5.92 -0.71 -4.88
CA TRP A 210 7.35 -0.93 -4.56
C TRP A 210 7.56 -1.76 -3.29
N LYS A 211 6.66 -2.70 -3.00
CA LYS A 211 6.72 -3.57 -1.82
C LYS A 211 6.43 -5.00 -2.19
N VAL A 212 7.18 -5.92 -1.58
CA VAL A 212 6.94 -7.35 -1.75
C VAL A 212 5.59 -7.79 -1.19
N GLY A 213 5.00 -8.80 -1.82
CA GLY A 213 3.73 -9.38 -1.41
C GLY A 213 2.85 -9.77 -2.59
N THR A 214 1.65 -10.25 -2.28
CA THR A 214 0.67 -10.67 -3.29
C THR A 214 -0.29 -9.53 -3.62
N TYR A 215 -0.53 -9.31 -4.90
CA TYR A 215 -1.37 -8.24 -5.44
C TYR A 215 -2.38 -8.79 -6.44
N GLU A 216 -3.40 -8.00 -6.72
CA GLU A 216 -4.41 -8.25 -7.75
C GLU A 216 -4.74 -6.96 -8.48
N PHE A 217 -5.06 -7.07 -9.78
CA PHE A 217 -5.68 -5.99 -10.52
C PHE A 217 -7.18 -6.02 -10.34
N ARG A 218 -7.78 -4.83 -10.22
CA ARG A 218 -9.23 -4.65 -10.20
C ARG A 218 -9.62 -3.68 -11.29
N TYR A 219 -10.63 -4.06 -12.07
CA TYR A 219 -11.25 -3.23 -13.09
C TYR A 219 -12.44 -2.49 -12.46
N HIS A 220 -12.51 -1.19 -12.69
CA HIS A 220 -13.49 -0.30 -12.10
C HIS A 220 -14.32 0.42 -13.14
N HIS A 221 -15.58 0.66 -12.79
CA HIS A 221 -16.54 1.29 -13.67
C HIS A 221 -16.55 2.82 -13.55
N ASP A 222 -16.43 3.53 -14.66
CA ASP A 222 -16.83 4.93 -14.89
C ASP A 222 -16.47 5.88 -13.74
N ASN A 223 -15.19 5.92 -13.37
CA ASN A 223 -14.64 6.74 -12.28
C ASN A 223 -15.27 6.46 -10.89
N LYS A 224 -15.97 5.33 -10.75
CA LYS A 224 -16.48 4.78 -9.49
C LYS A 224 -15.57 3.67 -9.00
N HIS A 225 -15.88 3.17 -7.81
CA HIS A 225 -15.11 2.11 -7.14
C HIS A 225 -15.82 0.75 -7.23
N ASP A 226 -16.85 0.64 -8.07
CA ASP A 226 -17.55 -0.60 -8.38
C ASP A 226 -16.64 -1.49 -9.23
N VAL A 227 -16.37 -2.69 -8.75
CA VAL A 227 -15.43 -3.63 -9.35
C VAL A 227 -16.17 -4.54 -10.32
N LEU A 228 -15.76 -4.53 -11.59
CA LEU A 228 -16.37 -5.33 -12.66
C LEU A 228 -15.60 -6.60 -12.97
N ALA A 229 -14.28 -6.61 -12.77
CA ALA A 229 -13.43 -7.78 -12.91
C ALA A 229 -12.23 -7.71 -11.96
N ILE A 230 -11.68 -8.88 -11.62
CA ILE A 230 -10.47 -9.03 -10.80
C ILE A 230 -9.56 -10.02 -11.51
N SER A 231 -8.26 -9.73 -11.60
CA SER A 231 -7.27 -10.66 -12.17
C SER A 231 -7.01 -11.86 -11.25
N ALA A 232 -6.30 -12.85 -11.77
CA ALA A 232 -5.59 -13.79 -10.90
C ALA A 232 -4.58 -13.02 -10.01
N PRO A 233 -4.35 -13.47 -8.76
CA PRO A 233 -3.34 -12.88 -7.92
C PRO A 233 -1.94 -13.14 -8.49
N PHE A 234 -1.04 -12.19 -8.31
CA PHE A 234 0.38 -12.29 -8.67
C PHE A 234 1.24 -11.81 -7.52
N GLU A 235 2.48 -12.28 -7.45
CA GLU A 235 3.43 -11.97 -6.41
C GLU A 235 4.48 -10.97 -6.89
N ILE A 236 4.82 -10.00 -6.04
CA ILE A 236 6.02 -9.19 -6.19
C ILE A 236 7.06 -9.70 -5.19
N LYS A 237 8.17 -10.17 -5.72
CA LYS A 237 9.25 -10.83 -4.95
C LYS A 237 10.51 -9.99 -4.91
N VAL A 238 11.38 -10.36 -3.98
CA VAL A 238 12.75 -9.85 -3.89
C VAL A 238 13.52 -10.23 -5.15
N PRO A 239 14.30 -9.31 -5.74
CA PRO A 239 15.20 -9.61 -6.84
C PRO A 239 16.19 -10.73 -6.45
N ALA A 240 16.44 -11.68 -7.35
CA ALA A 240 17.36 -12.79 -7.05
C ALA A 240 18.81 -12.29 -7.02
N VAL A 241 19.33 -12.00 -5.82
CA VAL A 241 20.74 -11.62 -5.62
C VAL A 241 21.55 -12.88 -5.32
N ASN A 242 22.20 -13.43 -6.34
CA ASN A 242 22.96 -14.69 -6.22
C ASN A 242 24.43 -14.50 -5.80
N CYS A 243 24.97 -13.29 -5.97
CA CYS A 243 26.37 -12.98 -5.70
C CYS A 243 26.53 -11.52 -5.23
N LEU A 244 27.48 -11.28 -4.32
CA LEU A 244 27.80 -9.97 -3.75
C LEU A 244 29.08 -9.37 -4.36
N ASP A 245 29.40 -9.70 -5.61
CA ASP A 245 30.47 -9.06 -6.35
C ASP A 245 30.05 -7.67 -6.86
N ILE A 246 31.02 -6.78 -7.05
CA ILE A 246 30.76 -5.39 -7.45
C ILE A 246 30.04 -5.30 -8.80
N GLU A 247 30.35 -6.18 -9.75
CA GLU A 247 29.77 -6.14 -11.10
C GLU A 247 28.29 -6.53 -11.07
N THR A 248 27.94 -7.61 -10.35
CA THR A 248 26.55 -8.02 -10.15
C THR A 248 25.74 -6.95 -9.42
N ILE A 249 26.30 -6.33 -8.37
CA ILE A 249 25.61 -5.26 -7.63
C ILE A 249 25.40 -4.05 -8.53
N GLN A 250 26.42 -3.64 -9.30
CA GLN A 250 26.31 -2.55 -10.26
C GLN A 250 25.18 -2.76 -11.26
N MET A 251 25.10 -3.95 -11.86
CA MET A 251 24.07 -4.28 -12.85
C MET A 251 22.67 -4.37 -12.21
N THR A 252 22.58 -4.91 -11.00
CA THR A 252 21.31 -4.99 -10.27
C THR A 252 20.81 -3.60 -9.87
N VAL A 253 21.68 -2.74 -9.35
CA VAL A 253 21.33 -1.35 -9.01
C VAL A 253 20.97 -0.55 -10.25
N LEU A 254 21.67 -0.76 -11.38
CA LEU A 254 21.30 -0.15 -12.66
C LEU A 254 19.88 -0.54 -13.09
N LYS A 255 19.51 -1.82 -12.97
CA LYS A 255 18.15 -2.29 -13.25
C LYS A 255 17.11 -1.64 -12.34
N PHE A 256 17.40 -1.48 -11.05
CA PHE A 256 16.49 -0.77 -10.14
C PHE A 256 16.32 0.69 -10.55
N ILE A 257 17.41 1.38 -10.90
CA ILE A 257 17.39 2.76 -11.40
C ILE A 257 16.49 2.86 -12.65
N GLN A 258 16.69 2.00 -13.65
CA GLN A 258 15.89 1.97 -14.88
C GLN A 258 14.40 1.76 -14.58
N ASN A 259 14.10 0.80 -13.70
CA ASN A 259 12.73 0.52 -13.26
C ASN A 259 12.08 1.71 -12.53
N THR A 260 12.82 2.39 -11.64
CA THR A 260 12.30 3.57 -10.90
C THR A 260 11.97 4.73 -11.81
N LEU A 261 12.73 4.88 -12.91
CA LEU A 261 12.50 5.86 -13.96
C LEU A 261 11.45 5.42 -14.99
N GLY A 262 10.76 4.29 -14.74
CA GLY A 262 9.72 3.78 -15.62
C GLY A 262 10.24 3.27 -16.97
N ASN A 263 11.51 2.87 -17.05
CA ASN A 263 12.18 2.43 -18.29
C ASN A 263 12.07 3.45 -19.45
N ASN A 264 12.00 4.74 -19.11
CA ASN A 264 11.98 5.81 -20.10
C ASN A 264 13.38 5.98 -20.73
N GLN A 265 13.49 5.62 -22.01
CA GLN A 265 14.73 5.63 -22.79
C GLN A 265 15.39 7.01 -22.86
N ASP A 266 14.63 8.10 -22.70
CA ASP A 266 15.16 9.46 -22.82
C ASP A 266 15.92 9.93 -21.56
N ILE A 267 15.65 9.31 -20.41
CA ILE A 267 16.19 9.74 -19.11
C ILE A 267 16.95 8.65 -18.36
N MET A 268 16.75 7.38 -18.71
CA MET A 268 17.34 6.27 -17.98
C MET A 268 18.82 6.08 -18.36
N PRO A 269 19.70 5.78 -17.38
CA PRO A 269 21.06 5.41 -17.70
C PRO A 269 21.11 4.03 -18.34
N HIS A 270 22.02 3.83 -19.29
CA HIS A 270 22.25 2.56 -19.98
C HIS A 270 23.45 1.80 -19.42
N THR A 271 24.36 2.51 -18.73
CA THR A 271 25.56 1.90 -18.14
C THR A 271 25.68 2.22 -16.65
N PRO A 272 26.35 1.38 -15.83
CA PRO A 272 26.49 1.66 -14.40
C PRO A 272 27.29 2.91 -14.05
N GLN A 273 28.09 3.44 -14.98
CA GLN A 273 28.93 4.62 -14.81
C GLN A 273 28.18 5.91 -15.15
N GLU A 274 27.15 5.81 -16.00
CA GLU A 274 26.33 6.93 -16.41
C GLU A 274 25.52 7.48 -15.24
N GLU A 275 25.45 8.81 -15.16
CA GLU A 275 24.66 9.49 -14.14
C GLU A 275 23.19 9.53 -14.58
N PHE A 276 22.29 9.14 -13.69
CA PHE A 276 20.86 9.31 -13.94
C PHE A 276 20.42 10.75 -13.66
N VAL A 277 19.46 11.23 -14.43
CA VAL A 277 18.90 12.58 -14.32
C VAL A 277 17.40 12.51 -14.09
N GLY A 278 16.85 13.46 -13.33
CA GLY A 278 15.41 13.63 -13.21
C GLY A 278 14.70 12.75 -12.17
N MET A 279 15.44 11.99 -11.35
CA MET A 279 14.84 11.36 -10.16
C MET A 279 14.38 12.42 -9.16
N ARG A 280 13.12 12.34 -8.74
CA ARG A 280 12.58 13.14 -7.64
C ARG A 280 12.60 12.29 -6.38
N GLU A 281 12.16 12.88 -5.27
CA GLU A 281 12.12 12.25 -3.96
C GLU A 281 11.42 10.88 -3.98
N THR A 282 10.29 10.76 -4.71
CA THR A 282 9.54 9.51 -4.80
C THR A 282 10.33 8.40 -5.50
N GLU A 283 10.96 8.70 -6.64
CA GLU A 283 11.79 7.72 -7.34
C GLU A 283 13.04 7.33 -6.52
N CYS A 284 13.65 8.28 -5.81
CA CYS A 284 14.78 7.99 -4.92
C CYS A 284 14.38 7.09 -3.75
N LYS A 285 13.20 7.31 -3.13
CA LYS A 285 12.69 6.45 -2.06
C LYS A 285 12.43 5.04 -2.56
N HIS A 286 11.81 4.89 -3.73
CA HIS A 286 11.62 3.58 -4.35
C HIS A 286 12.95 2.85 -4.60
N LEU A 287 13.99 3.57 -5.04
CA LEU A 287 15.31 2.97 -5.23
C LEU A 287 15.93 2.49 -3.92
N VAL A 288 15.84 3.29 -2.85
CA VAL A 288 16.32 2.89 -1.52
C VAL A 288 15.54 1.68 -1.00
N ASP A 289 14.21 1.66 -1.12
CA ASP A 289 13.38 0.52 -0.72
C ASP A 289 13.84 -0.76 -1.44
N CYS A 290 14.17 -0.68 -2.74
CA CYS A 290 14.73 -1.81 -3.48
C CYS A 290 16.09 -2.26 -2.95
N ILE A 291 16.98 -1.32 -2.61
CA ILE A 291 18.31 -1.62 -2.07
C ILE A 291 18.17 -2.28 -0.68
N GLU A 292 17.27 -1.78 0.17
CA GLU A 292 16.98 -2.35 1.47
C GLU A 292 16.44 -3.77 1.33
N ILE A 293 15.44 -3.98 0.48
CA ILE A 293 14.84 -5.29 0.23
C ILE A 293 15.85 -6.30 -0.34
N ALA A 294 16.73 -5.87 -1.25
CA ALA A 294 17.66 -6.75 -1.95
C ALA A 294 18.95 -7.05 -1.16
N TYR A 295 19.47 -6.06 -0.41
CA TYR A 295 20.77 -6.16 0.25
C TYR A 295 20.71 -6.04 1.77
N ASN A 296 19.55 -5.77 2.36
CA ASN A 296 19.38 -5.49 3.79
C ASN A 296 20.28 -4.34 4.28
N VAL A 297 20.34 -3.27 3.47
CA VAL A 297 21.06 -2.03 3.76
C VAL A 297 20.11 -0.86 3.63
N GLU A 298 19.95 -0.11 4.71
CA GLU A 298 19.11 1.09 4.74
C GLU A 298 19.95 2.33 4.41
N PHE A 299 19.46 3.14 3.47
CA PHE A 299 20.05 4.44 3.14
C PHE A 299 19.01 5.55 3.24
N ALA A 300 19.45 6.78 3.51
CA ALA A 300 18.61 7.94 3.29
C ALA A 300 18.45 8.18 1.77
N TRP A 301 17.27 8.60 1.31
CA TRP A 301 16.99 8.79 -0.12
C TRP A 301 17.90 9.87 -0.75
N GLU A 302 18.40 10.82 0.03
CA GLU A 302 19.34 11.86 -0.40
C GLU A 302 20.69 11.28 -0.86
N VAL A 303 21.06 10.08 -0.40
CA VAL A 303 22.26 9.37 -0.85
C VAL A 303 22.19 9.08 -2.35
N VAL A 304 21.00 8.76 -2.86
CA VAL A 304 20.76 8.53 -4.29
C VAL A 304 21.10 9.79 -5.10
N LEU A 305 20.66 10.95 -4.63
CA LEU A 305 20.94 12.23 -5.28
C LEU A 305 22.40 12.67 -5.18
N ALA A 306 23.10 12.25 -4.13
CA ALA A 306 24.53 12.53 -3.96
C ALA A 306 25.39 11.66 -4.87
N ASP A 307 25.11 10.36 -4.95
CA ASP A 307 25.93 9.40 -5.68
C ASP A 307 25.65 9.44 -7.20
N LYS A 308 24.40 9.62 -7.63
CA LYS A 308 23.94 9.81 -9.03
C LYS A 308 24.24 8.71 -10.05
N CYS A 309 25.00 7.67 -9.73
CA CYS A 309 25.23 6.54 -10.64
C CYS A 309 25.27 5.21 -9.90
N ALA A 310 24.97 4.12 -10.62
CA ALA A 310 24.91 2.77 -10.05
C ALA A 310 26.26 2.33 -9.48
N THR A 311 27.38 2.75 -10.08
CA THR A 311 28.74 2.41 -9.63
C THR A 311 29.05 2.93 -8.23
N ARG A 312 28.70 4.18 -7.94
CA ARG A 312 28.95 4.78 -6.62
C ARG A 312 28.05 4.14 -5.56
N LEU A 313 26.77 3.95 -5.89
CA LEU A 313 25.81 3.26 -5.03
C LEU A 313 26.24 1.82 -4.72
N ALA A 314 26.69 1.07 -5.72
CA ALA A 314 27.18 -0.31 -5.54
C ALA A 314 28.37 -0.38 -4.58
N LYS A 315 29.36 0.52 -4.72
CA LYS A 315 30.48 0.63 -3.77
C LYS A 315 29.98 0.91 -2.36
N ARG A 316 29.03 1.83 -2.21
CA ARG A 316 28.45 2.18 -0.92
C ARG A 316 27.68 1.01 -0.29
N ILE A 317 26.95 0.23 -1.08
CA ILE A 317 26.29 -1.01 -0.63
C ILE A 317 27.33 -2.00 -0.10
N ILE A 318 28.42 -2.26 -0.84
CA ILE A 318 29.48 -3.17 -0.39
C ILE A 318 30.10 -2.68 0.92
N HIS A 319 30.47 -1.41 1.01
CA HIS A 319 31.06 -0.85 2.23
C HIS A 319 30.09 -0.95 3.42
N ALA A 320 28.80 -0.70 3.22
CA ALA A 320 27.79 -0.87 4.25
C ALA A 320 27.65 -2.34 4.68
N ARG A 321 27.64 -3.28 3.72
CA ARG A 321 27.57 -4.72 4.01
C ARG A 321 28.78 -5.18 4.83
N GLN A 322 29.98 -4.77 4.45
CA GLN A 322 31.22 -5.06 5.19
C GLN A 322 31.22 -4.46 6.59
N ALA A 323 30.68 -3.25 6.77
CA ALA A 323 30.55 -2.63 8.09
C ALA A 323 29.53 -3.35 8.99
N LEU A 324 28.51 -3.99 8.40
CA LEU A 324 27.47 -4.73 9.12
C LEU A 324 27.86 -6.20 9.40
N GLU A 325 28.82 -6.78 8.68
CA GLU A 325 29.28 -8.17 8.85
C GLU A 325 29.59 -8.55 10.32
N PRO A 326 30.33 -7.74 11.11
CA PRO A 326 30.65 -8.06 12.50
C PRO A 326 29.43 -8.18 13.42
N PHE A 327 28.29 -7.58 13.03
CA PHE A 327 27.06 -7.55 13.80
C PHE A 327 26.01 -8.55 13.28
N SER A 328 26.38 -9.39 12.32
CA SER A 328 25.47 -10.41 11.79
C SER A 328 25.17 -11.45 12.88
N PRO A 329 23.91 -11.91 13.02
CA PRO A 329 23.51 -12.80 14.10
C PRO A 329 24.32 -14.12 14.13
N ASP A 330 24.84 -14.57 12.99
CA ASP A 330 25.72 -15.75 12.91
C ASP A 330 27.09 -15.57 13.59
N ASN A 331 27.58 -14.33 13.68
CA ASN A 331 28.88 -14.01 14.29
C ASN A 331 28.78 -13.68 15.78
N GLN A 332 27.55 -13.50 16.29
CA GLN A 332 27.27 -13.30 17.72
C GLN A 332 27.04 -14.65 18.43
N ARG A 333 27.97 -15.61 18.30
CA ARG A 333 28.03 -16.71 19.26
C ARG A 333 28.65 -16.18 20.56
N PRO A 334 28.01 -16.37 21.73
CA PRO A 334 28.67 -16.07 22.98
C PRO A 334 29.91 -16.93 23.08
N ILE A 335 31.06 -16.31 23.36
CA ILE A 335 32.21 -17.05 23.89
C ILE A 335 31.74 -17.61 25.23
N SER A 336 31.44 -18.92 25.27
CA SER A 336 31.12 -19.62 26.51
C SER A 336 32.28 -19.44 27.50
N PRO A 337 32.06 -18.90 28.72
CA PRO A 337 33.11 -18.79 29.71
C PRO A 337 33.19 -20.08 30.53
N SER A 338 33.95 -21.06 30.06
CA SER A 338 34.37 -22.24 30.85
C SER A 338 35.29 -23.10 29.98
N SER A 339 36.57 -23.29 30.24
CA SER A 339 37.19 -23.55 31.54
C SER A 339 38.60 -22.95 31.64
N LEU A 340 38.79 -22.02 32.57
CA LEU A 340 40.08 -21.80 33.20
C LEU A 340 40.28 -22.95 34.19
N THR A 341 40.95 -24.01 33.75
CA THR A 341 41.53 -25.01 34.67
C THR A 341 42.64 -24.32 35.46
N ILE A 342 42.28 -23.82 36.64
CA ILE A 342 43.24 -23.47 37.67
C ILE A 342 43.90 -24.78 38.11
N GLY A 343 45.19 -24.94 37.78
CA GLY A 343 46.01 -26.04 38.27
C GLY A 343 46.10 -25.96 39.79
N SER A 344 45.47 -26.91 40.47
CA SER A 344 45.69 -27.14 41.90
C SER A 344 47.05 -27.82 42.09
N ASN A 345 48.03 -27.04 42.55
CA ASN A 345 49.26 -27.58 43.13
C ASN A 345 48.91 -28.37 44.40
N THR A 346 48.94 -29.70 44.31
CA THR A 346 49.04 -30.56 45.49
C THR A 346 50.52 -30.79 45.78
N HIS A 347 51.04 -30.03 46.75
CA HIS A 347 52.18 -30.46 47.55
C HIS A 347 51.73 -31.70 48.32
N ASP A 348 52.38 -32.83 48.09
CA ASP A 348 52.38 -33.91 49.07
C ASP A 348 53.80 -34.40 49.31
N SER A 349 54.10 -34.54 50.59
CA SER A 349 55.43 -34.63 51.17
C SER A 349 55.64 -36.08 51.61
N SER A 350 56.33 -36.89 50.81
CA SER A 350 56.75 -38.23 51.26
C SER A 350 58.09 -38.13 51.99
N LEU A 351 57.96 -38.14 53.32
CA LEU A 351 59.05 -38.31 54.28
C LEU A 351 59.72 -39.69 54.10
N LEU A 352 61.05 -39.63 54.09
CA LEU A 352 61.99 -40.72 54.29
C LEU A 352 61.71 -41.44 55.62
N THR A 353 61.76 -42.77 55.60
CA THR A 353 62.12 -43.59 56.76
C THR A 353 63.19 -44.60 56.32
N GLU A 354 64.38 -44.46 56.90
CA GLU A 354 65.51 -45.39 56.84
C GLU A 354 65.40 -46.51 57.89
N SER A 355 65.97 -47.68 57.54
CA SER A 355 66.52 -48.77 58.39
C SER A 355 65.52 -49.60 59.22
N GLN A 356 65.59 -50.94 59.31
CA GLN A 356 66.68 -51.93 59.24
C GLN A 356 66.25 -53.18 58.46
#